data_AF-F8B2P4-F1
#
_entry.id   AF-F8B2P4-F1
#
_cell.length_a   1.000
_cell.length_b   1.000
_cell.length_c   1.000
_cell.angle_alpha   90.00
_cell.angle_beta   90.00
_cell.angle_gamma   90.00
#
_symmetry.space_group_name_H-M   'P 1'
#
loop_
_entity.id
_entity.type
_entity.pdbx_description
1 polymer ?
#
loop_
_entity_poly.entity_id
_entity_poly.type
_entity_poly.pdbx_seq_one_letter_code
_entity_poly.pdbx_strand_id
1 'polypeptide(L)'
;MSRTTYYFATNPLIPGKGVISIFRRRNGTLPADEVFSRDGRWHTTDYLRLYRLGHDDDDLVEVSEADANTLIDTWTRAWGLVDRERT
;
A
#
# COMPACT_ATOMS: atom_id res chain seq x y z
N MET A 1 17.49 12.27 6.27
CA MET A 1 16.53 11.22 6.68
C MET A 1 15.43 11.17 5.65
N SER A 2 15.28 10.06 4.93
CA SER A 2 14.15 9.84 4.01
C SER A 2 12.92 9.42 4.82
N ARG A 3 11.83 10.19 4.73
CA ARG A 3 10.58 9.90 5.45
C ARG A 3 9.68 9.06 4.56
N THR A 4 9.24 7.90 5.02
CA THR A 4 8.23 7.11 4.29
C THR A 4 6.85 7.44 4.83
N THR A 5 5.90 7.70 3.93
CA THR A 5 4.48 7.89 4.28
C THR A 5 3.69 6.72 3.71
N TYR A 6 2.76 6.17 4.49
CA TYR A 6 1.94 5.03 4.09
C TYR A 6 0.50 5.46 3.84
N TYR A 7 -0.17 4.83 2.88
CA TYR A 7 -1.55 5.12 2.52
C TYR A 7 -2.35 3.83 2.34
N PHE A 8 -3.60 3.85 2.78
CA PHE A 8 -4.60 2.85 2.43
C PHE A 8 -5.52 3.41 1.35
N ALA A 9 -5.72 2.65 0.27
CA ALA A 9 -6.82 2.90 -0.65
C ALA A 9 -8.07 2.21 -0.15
N THR A 10 -9.16 2.96 -0.10
CA THR A 10 -10.50 2.48 0.23
C THR A 10 -11.47 3.01 -0.81
N ASN A 11 -12.49 2.23 -1.16
CA ASN A 11 -13.52 2.70 -2.08
C ASN A 11 -14.84 2.89 -1.30
N PRO A 12 -15.32 4.13 -1.13
CA PRO A 12 -16.54 4.41 -0.38
C PRO A 12 -17.80 3.86 -1.09
N LEU A 13 -17.74 3.62 -2.41
CA LEU A 13 -18.83 3.06 -3.20
C LEU A 13 -18.97 1.54 -3.02
N ILE A 14 -18.01 0.87 -2.36
CA ILE A 14 -18.09 -0.57 -2.06
C ILE A 14 -17.95 -0.78 -0.54
N PRO A 15 -19.02 -0.49 0.23
CA PRO A 15 -19.02 -0.67 1.68
C PRO A 15 -18.70 -2.12 2.04
N GLY A 16 -17.74 -2.32 2.93
CA GLY A 16 -17.34 -3.65 3.42
C GLY A 16 -16.15 -4.30 2.71
N LYS A 17 -15.67 -3.75 1.58
CA LYS A 17 -14.42 -4.23 0.94
C LYS A 17 -13.18 -3.91 1.79
N GLY A 18 -13.26 -2.90 2.65
CA GLY A 18 -12.16 -2.46 3.51
C GLY A 18 -11.02 -1.84 2.70
N VAL A 19 -9.78 -2.08 3.13
CA VAL A 19 -8.57 -1.62 2.42
C VAL A 19 -8.36 -2.45 1.15
N ILE A 20 -8.28 -1.78 0.02
CA ILE A 20 -8.11 -2.36 -1.31
C ILE A 20 -6.63 -2.58 -1.63
N SER A 21 -5.81 -1.60 -1.27
CA SER A 21 -4.36 -1.60 -1.54
C SER A 21 -3.63 -0.76 -0.51
N ILE A 22 -2.38 -1.15 -0.25
CA ILE A 22 -1.45 -0.40 0.59
C ILE A 22 -0.40 0.22 -0.31
N PHE A 23 -0.22 1.52 -0.16
CA PHE A 23 0.81 2.28 -0.85
C PHE A 23 1.80 2.85 0.16
N ARG A 24 3.02 3.08 -0.29
CA ARG A 24 3.98 3.91 0.43
C ARG A 24 4.64 4.89 -0.52
N ARG A 25 4.93 6.07 0.00
CA ARG A 25 5.74 7.09 -0.66
C ARG A 25 7.04 7.25 0.09
N ARG A 26 8.17 6.96 -0.56
CA ARG A 26 9.47 7.33 -0.03
C ARG A 26 9.72 8.80 -0.33
N ASN A 27 9.72 9.66 0.69
CA ASN A 27 10.10 11.06 0.53
C ASN A 27 11.63 11.17 0.66
N GLY A 28 12.30 11.63 -0.39
CA GLY A 28 13.75 11.77 -0.46
C GLY A 28 14.17 12.44 -1.77
N THR A 29 15.46 12.34 -2.11
CA THR A 29 16.02 12.95 -3.33
C THR A 29 15.40 12.38 -4.61
N LEU A 30 15.01 11.10 -4.59
CA LEU A 30 14.24 10.45 -5.65
C LEU A 30 12.95 9.90 -5.02
N PRO A 31 11.87 10.70 -4.99
CA PRO A 31 10.62 10.23 -4.47
C PRO A 31 10.08 9.10 -5.34
N ALA A 32 9.64 8.03 -4.69
CA ALA A 32 9.07 6.87 -5.35
C ALA A 32 7.81 6.45 -4.62
N ASP A 33 6.76 6.20 -5.40
CA ASP A 33 5.51 5.64 -4.94
C ASP A 33 5.54 4.14 -5.23
N GLU A 34 5.15 3.35 -4.24
CA GLU A 34 5.17 1.90 -4.31
C GLU A 34 3.87 1.31 -3.78
N VAL A 35 3.45 0.17 -4.34
CA VAL A 35 2.28 -0.61 -3.93
C VAL A 35 2.74 -1.97 -3.40
N PHE A 36 2.14 -2.42 -2.31
CA PHE A 36 2.39 -3.77 -1.79
C PHE A 36 1.54 -4.80 -2.54
N SER A 37 2.20 -5.80 -3.13
CA SER A 37 1.57 -6.77 -4.01
C SER A 37 1.47 -8.16 -3.40
N ARG A 38 0.66 -9.03 -4.03
CA ARG A 38 0.42 -10.42 -3.59
C ARG A 38 1.63 -11.34 -3.62
N ASP A 39 2.75 -10.89 -4.17
CA ASP A 39 4.04 -11.58 -4.12
C ASP A 39 4.83 -11.25 -2.85
N GLY A 40 4.30 -10.40 -1.96
CA GLY A 40 4.95 -9.99 -0.72
C GLY A 40 5.97 -8.87 -0.91
N ARG A 41 5.98 -8.20 -2.05
CA ARG A 41 6.97 -7.16 -2.39
C ARG A 41 6.32 -5.83 -2.71
N TRP A 42 7.12 -4.78 -2.54
CA TRP A 42 6.79 -3.43 -2.97
C TRP A 42 7.18 -3.24 -4.42
N HIS A 43 6.26 -2.75 -5.24
CA HIS A 43 6.49 -2.44 -6.65
C HIS A 43 6.25 -0.97 -6.91
N THR A 44 7.10 -0.35 -7.74
CA THR A 44 6.91 1.05 -8.15
C THR A 44 5.56 1.24 -8.85
N THR A 45 4.87 2.33 -8.56
CA THR A 45 3.57 2.64 -9.16
C THR A 45 3.42 4.14 -9.39
N ASP A 46 2.63 4.50 -10.40
CA ASP A 46 2.21 5.88 -10.64
C ASP A 46 0.90 6.23 -9.92
N TYR A 47 0.28 5.28 -9.21
CA TYR A 47 -1.07 5.44 -8.64
C TYR A 47 -1.23 6.67 -7.76
N LEU A 48 -0.34 6.87 -6.78
CA LEU A 48 -0.42 8.03 -5.88
C LEU A 48 -0.24 9.36 -6.63
N ARG A 49 0.48 9.37 -7.75
CA ARG A 49 0.62 10.56 -8.60
C ARG A 49 -0.67 10.83 -9.36
N LEU A 50 -1.28 9.79 -9.95
CA LEU A 50 -2.54 9.88 -10.68
C LEU A 50 -3.73 10.27 -9.79
N TYR A 51 -3.82 9.72 -8.58
CA TYR A 51 -4.81 10.11 -7.58
C TYR A 51 -4.75 11.62 -7.27
N ARG A 52 -3.55 12.17 -7.07
CA ARG A 52 -3.40 13.62 -6.80
C ARG A 52 -3.77 14.51 -8.00
N LEU A 53 -3.81 13.95 -9.19
CA LEU A 53 -4.29 14.62 -10.41
C LEU A 53 -5.81 14.45 -10.60
N GLY A 54 -6.50 13.74 -9.70
CA GLY A 54 -7.94 13.50 -9.77
C GLY A 54 -8.35 12.44 -10.77
N HIS A 55 -7.46 11.49 -11.10
CA HIS A 55 -7.76 10.40 -12.05
C HIS A 55 -8.40 9.16 -11.40
N ASP A 56 -8.43 9.07 -10.07
CA ASP A 56 -8.93 7.91 -9.34
C ASP A 56 -10.00 8.34 -8.33
N ASP A 57 -11.08 7.55 -8.24
CA ASP A 57 -12.24 7.77 -7.36
C ASP A 57 -12.11 7.06 -5.99
N ASP A 58 -11.00 6.35 -5.76
CA ASP A 58 -10.73 5.71 -4.47
C ASP A 58 -10.21 6.74 -3.46
N ASP A 59 -10.68 6.69 -2.22
CA ASP A 59 -10.15 7.50 -1.14
C ASP A 59 -8.77 6.98 -0.71
N LEU A 60 -7.81 7.90 -0.59
CA LEU A 60 -6.51 7.63 0.04
C LEU A 60 -6.45 8.18 1.46
N VAL A 61 -6.26 7.29 2.42
CA VAL A 61 -6.09 7.64 3.83
C VAL A 61 -4.63 7.45 4.22
N GLU A 62 -3.97 8.51 4.69
CA GLU A 62 -2.63 8.42 5.28
C GLU A 62 -2.71 7.67 6.62
N VAL A 63 -1.81 6.73 6.83
CA VAL A 63 -1.79 5.86 8.01
C VAL A 63 -0.40 5.78 8.63
N SER A 64 -0.35 5.31 9.88
CA SER A 64 0.93 5.05 10.54
C SER A 64 1.65 3.86 9.89
N GLU A 65 2.97 3.83 10.02
CA GLU A 65 3.78 2.67 9.61
C GLU A 65 3.38 1.40 10.37
N ALA A 66 2.99 1.52 11.64
CA ALA A 66 2.55 0.40 12.46
C ALA A 66 1.25 -0.23 11.93
N ASP A 67 0.28 0.59 11.52
CA ASP A 67 -0.98 0.11 10.93
C ASP A 67 -0.72 -0.55 9.57
N ALA A 68 0.14 0.05 8.75
CA ALA A 68 0.54 -0.52 7.47
C ALA A 68 1.21 -1.89 7.64
N ASN A 69 2.15 -2.01 8.57
CA ASN A 69 2.82 -3.28 8.87
C ASN A 69 1.85 -4.34 9.40
N THR A 70 0.92 -3.97 10.28
CA THR A 70 -0.11 -4.89 10.79
C THR A 70 -0.97 -5.47 9.66
N LEU A 71 -1.36 -4.65 8.69
CA LEU A 71 -2.14 -5.12 7.54
C LEU A 71 -1.29 -5.95 6.57
N ILE A 72 -0.04 -5.57 6.32
CA ILE A 72 0.92 -6.35 5.51
C ILE A 72 1.10 -7.74 6.09
N ASP A 73 1.29 -7.87 7.41
CA ASP A 73 1.41 -9.16 8.08
C ASP A 73 0.15 -10.01 7.92
N THR A 74 -1.01 -9.38 8.06
CA THR A 74 -2.32 -10.03 7.89
C THR A 74 -2.49 -10.57 6.47
N TRP A 75 -2.18 -9.77 5.45
CA TRP A 75 -2.26 -10.15 4.04
C TRP A 75 -1.25 -11.23 3.68
N THR A 76 -0.01 -11.09 4.15
CA THR A 76 1.08 -12.06 3.91
C THR A 76 0.70 -13.44 4.44
N ARG A 77 0.09 -13.52 5.63
CA ARG A 77 -0.46 -14.76 6.18
C ARG A 77 -1.62 -15.28 5.35
N ALA A 78 -2.59 -14.43 5.00
CA ALA A 78 -3.76 -14.82 4.22
C ALA A 78 -3.42 -15.31 2.80
N TRP A 79 -2.35 -14.79 2.21
CA TRP A 79 -1.86 -15.19 0.89
C TRP A 79 -0.91 -16.41 0.92
N GLY A 80 -0.62 -16.96 2.09
CA GLY A 80 0.26 -18.12 2.25
C GLY A 80 1.72 -17.82 1.87
N LEU A 81 2.17 -16.58 2.03
CA LEU A 81 3.54 -16.17 1.70
C LEU A 81 4.55 -16.55 2.80
N VAL A 82 4.08 -16.81 4.02
CA VAL A 82 4.92 -17.16 5.17
C VAL A 82 5.69 -18.48 4.97
N ASP A 83 5.19 -19.39 4.13
CA ASP A 83 5.77 -20.73 3.93
C ASP A 83 6.68 -20.83 2.68
N ARG A 84 6.76 -19.79 1.84
CA ARG A 84 7.45 -19.86 0.53
C ARG A 84 8.96 -19.66 0.57
N GLU A 85 9.55 -19.31 1.72
CA GLU A 85 10.99 -19.07 1.86
C GLU A 85 11.77 -20.27 2.44
N ARG A 86 11.14 -21.44 2.61
CA ARG A 86 11.78 -22.67 3.15
C ARG A 86 11.96 -23.81 2.13
N THR A 87 12.34 -23.53 0.89
CA THR A 87 12.70 -24.57 -0.09
C THR A 87 14.06 -24.27 -0.71
#